data_AF-A0A9E5KGU6-F1
#
_entry.id   AF-A0A9E5KGU6-F1
#
_cell.length_a   1.000
_cell.length_b   1.000
_cell.length_c   1.000
_cell.angle_alpha   90.00
_cell.angle_beta   90.00
_cell.angle_gamma   90.00
#
_symmetry.space_group_name_H-M   'P 1'
#
loop_
_entity.id
_entity.type
_entity.pdbx_description
1 polymer ?
#
loop_
_entity_poly.entity_id
_entity_poly.type
_entity_poly.pdbx_seq_one_letter_code
_entity_poly.pdbx_strand_id
1 'polypeptide(L)'
;MANFKSNKKELDEELERFITLLSELLPHYHHLLKKEELSNEELTRLGEIEHYLIGVNAKIMDIKKKLEQDLFGQSLDTYYRLKDDARAGNPHAKLKLERMRESFLVALNSGEVVNFN
;
A
#
# COMPACT_ATOMS: atom_id res chain seq x y z
N MET A 1 -9.12 16.83 -14.76
CA MET A 1 -9.77 15.50 -14.72
C MET A 1 -9.16 14.47 -15.67
N ALA A 2 -8.56 14.85 -16.82
CA ALA A 2 -7.92 13.89 -17.75
C ALA A 2 -6.71 13.13 -17.15
N ASN A 3 -5.90 13.78 -16.30
CA ASN A 3 -4.70 13.16 -15.72
C ASN A 3 -5.00 12.02 -14.73
N PHE A 4 -6.13 12.04 -14.01
CA PHE A 4 -6.40 11.00 -13.01
C PHE A 4 -6.62 9.63 -13.63
N LYS A 5 -7.39 9.56 -14.73
CA LYS A 5 -7.67 8.28 -15.40
C LYS A 5 -6.42 7.70 -16.07
N SER A 6 -5.55 8.55 -16.61
CA SER A 6 -4.26 8.14 -17.17
C SER A 6 -3.32 7.64 -16.07
N ASN A 7 -3.13 8.43 -15.00
CA ASN A 7 -2.24 8.07 -13.89
C ASN A 7 -2.71 6.81 -13.17
N LYS A 8 -4.03 6.61 -13.02
CA LYS A 8 -4.58 5.38 -12.45
C LYS A 8 -4.19 4.16 -13.30
N LYS A 9 -4.41 4.24 -14.60
CA LYS A 9 -4.13 3.13 -15.52
C LYS A 9 -2.64 2.78 -15.52
N GLU A 10 -1.77 3.78 -15.58
CA GLU A 10 -0.32 3.60 -15.54
C GLU A 10 0.13 2.96 -14.21
N LEU A 11 -0.43 3.40 -13.08
CA LEU A 11 -0.14 2.80 -11.78
C LEU A 11 -0.61 1.34 -11.69
N ASP A 12 -1.80 1.04 -12.20
CA ASP A 12 -2.34 -0.33 -12.24
C ASP A 12 -1.43 -1.25 -13.09
N GLU A 13 -0.98 -0.79 -14.26
CA GLU A 13 -0.07 -1.54 -15.14
C GLU A 13 1.30 -1.79 -14.50
N GLU A 14 1.88 -0.79 -13.82
CA GLU A 14 3.16 -0.95 -13.12
C GLU A 14 3.05 -1.90 -11.91
N LEU A 15 1.93 -1.88 -11.18
CA LEU A 15 1.69 -2.81 -10.08
C LEU A 15 1.56 -4.26 -10.58
N GLU A 16 0.85 -4.49 -11.68
CA GLU A 16 0.74 -5.82 -12.29
C GLU A 16 2.09 -6.33 -12.80
N ARG A 17 2.88 -5.46 -13.44
CA ARG A 17 4.25 -5.78 -13.85
C ARG A 17 5.12 -6.14 -12.64
N PHE A 18 5.04 -5.37 -11.57
CA PHE A 18 5.77 -5.62 -10.33
C PHE A 18 5.40 -6.98 -9.71
N ILE A 19 4.10 -7.29 -9.62
CA ILE A 19 3.60 -8.58 -9.11
C ILE A 19 4.09 -9.75 -9.96
N THR A 20 4.12 -9.58 -11.28
CA THR A 20 4.60 -10.62 -12.20
C THR A 20 6.08 -10.92 -11.96
N LEU A 21 6.92 -9.88 -11.87
CA LEU A 21 8.36 -10.05 -11.59
C LEU A 21 8.62 -10.73 -10.25
N LEU A 22 7.85 -10.39 -9.21
CA LEU A 22 7.96 -11.07 -7.92
C LEU A 22 7.50 -12.54 -8.00
N SER A 23 6.45 -12.81 -8.76
CA SER A 23 5.90 -14.16 -8.95
C SER A 23 6.86 -15.07 -9.70
N GLU A 24 7.75 -14.52 -10.53
CA GLU A 24 8.84 -15.25 -11.17
C GLU A 24 10.05 -15.44 -10.24
N LEU A 25 10.40 -14.42 -9.45
CA LEU A 25 11.58 -14.45 -8.58
C LEU A 25 11.40 -15.33 -7.33
N LEU A 26 10.24 -15.27 -6.68
CA LEU A 26 9.96 -15.99 -5.43
C LEU A 26 10.07 -17.52 -5.56
N PRO A 27 9.58 -18.17 -6.65
CA PRO A 27 9.82 -19.59 -6.87
C PRO A 27 11.29 -19.98 -6.91
N HIS A 28 12.16 -19.16 -7.52
CA HIS A 28 13.61 -19.42 -7.55
C HIS A 28 14.21 -19.37 -6.14
N TYR A 29 13.82 -18.36 -5.35
CA TYR A 29 14.20 -18.26 -3.95
C TYR A 29 13.78 -19.51 -3.16
N HIS A 30 12.50 -19.88 -3.24
CA HIS A 30 11.97 -21.05 -2.53
C HIS A 30 12.62 -22.37 -2.96
N HIS A 31 12.95 -22.50 -4.25
CA HIS A 31 13.62 -23.69 -4.76
C HIS A 31 15.02 -23.83 -4.16
N LEU A 32 15.81 -22.75 -4.18
CA LEU A 32 17.16 -22.74 -3.59
C LEU A 32 17.11 -22.96 -2.08
N LEU A 33 16.16 -22.35 -1.38
CA LEU A 33 16.01 -22.48 0.07
C LEU A 33 15.68 -23.91 0.52
N LYS A 34 14.96 -24.69 -0.30
CA LYS A 34 14.53 -26.06 0.02
C LYS A 34 15.56 -27.13 -0.35
N LYS A 35 16.62 -26.77 -1.07
CA LYS A 35 17.61 -27.72 -1.55
C LYS A 35 18.52 -28.14 -0.40
N GLU A 36 18.68 -29.45 -0.17
CA GLU A 36 19.49 -29.99 0.94
C GLU A 36 21.00 -29.71 0.75
N GLU A 37 21.47 -29.77 -0.50
CA GLU A 37 22.85 -29.45 -0.87
C GLU A 37 22.88 -28.34 -1.91
N LEU A 38 23.48 -27.21 -1.53
CA LEU A 38 23.72 -26.07 -2.41
C LEU A 38 25.19 -26.03 -2.83
N SER A 39 25.44 -25.81 -4.11
CA SER A 39 26.77 -25.43 -4.57
C SER A 39 27.15 -24.03 -4.05
N ASN A 40 28.44 -23.69 -4.02
CA ASN A 40 28.89 -22.35 -3.61
C ASN A 40 28.28 -21.23 -4.46
N GLU A 41 28.04 -21.49 -5.76
CA GLU A 41 27.40 -20.54 -6.67
C GLU A 41 25.92 -20.35 -6.33
N GLU A 42 25.20 -21.45 -6.04
CA GLU A 42 23.80 -21.40 -5.62
C GLU A 42 23.63 -20.75 -4.25
N LEU A 43 24.55 -20.97 -3.32
CA LEU A 43 24.57 -20.32 -2.00
C LEU A 43 24.76 -18.81 -2.13
N THR A 44 25.69 -18.39 -3.00
CA THR A 44 25.92 -16.97 -3.29
C THR A 44 24.65 -16.33 -3.87
N ARG A 45 24.05 -17.00 -4.87
CA ARG A 45 22.82 -16.54 -5.52
C ARG A 45 21.63 -16.48 -4.57
N LEU A 46 21.50 -17.44 -3.65
CA LEU A 46 20.48 -17.42 -2.61
C LEU A 46 20.61 -16.16 -1.75
N GLY A 47 21.82 -15.84 -1.28
CA GLY A 47 22.07 -14.64 -0.49
C GLY A 47 21.78 -13.34 -1.24
N GLU A 48 22.13 -13.27 -2.52
CA GLU A 48 21.81 -12.12 -3.39
C GLU A 48 20.30 -11.92 -3.53
N ILE A 49 19.54 -12.99 -3.79
CA ILE A 49 18.08 -12.93 -3.92
C ILE A 49 17.46 -12.52 -2.58
N GLU A 50 17.92 -13.07 -1.47
CA GLU A 50 17.41 -12.74 -0.14
C GLU A 50 17.64 -11.27 0.21
N HIS A 51 18.86 -10.76 0.01
CA HIS A 51 19.19 -9.35 0.24
C HIS A 51 18.32 -8.43 -0.61
N TYR A 52 18.12 -8.77 -1.89
CA TYR A 52 17.28 -8.00 -2.79
C TYR A 52 15.80 -7.99 -2.33
N LEU A 53 15.23 -9.15 -1.98
CA LEU A 53 13.85 -9.28 -1.53
C LEU A 53 13.60 -8.49 -0.23
N ILE A 54 14.55 -8.48 0.70
CA ILE A 54 14.50 -7.64 1.91
C ILE A 54 14.43 -6.15 1.53
N GLY A 55 15.28 -5.71 0.59
CA GLY A 55 15.28 -4.33 0.10
C GLY A 55 13.98 -3.95 -0.60
N VAL A 56 13.40 -4.85 -1.39
CA VAL A 56 12.08 -4.65 -2.02
C VAL A 56 11.00 -4.51 -0.96
N ASN A 57 10.98 -5.37 0.05
CA ASN A 57 10.00 -5.30 1.13
C ASN A 57 10.07 -3.96 1.89
N ALA A 58 11.27 -3.46 2.18
CA ALA A 58 11.45 -2.14 2.79
C ALA A 58 10.83 -1.01 1.94
N LYS A 59 11.03 -1.04 0.62
CA LYS A 59 10.42 -0.05 -0.29
C LYS A 59 8.90 -0.14 -0.34
N ILE A 60 8.33 -1.35 -0.32
CA ILE A 60 6.87 -1.54 -0.25
C ILE A 60 6.33 -0.93 1.04
N MET A 61 7.01 -1.15 2.17
CA MET A 61 6.62 -0.56 3.46
C MET A 61 6.66 0.97 3.42
N ASP A 62 7.67 1.58 2.82
CA ASP A 62 7.76 3.04 2.69
C ASP A 62 6.63 3.61 1.81
N ILE A 63 6.33 2.96 0.68
CA ILE A 63 5.20 3.34 -0.20
C ILE A 63 3.88 3.24 0.57
N LYS A 64 3.66 2.12 1.27
CA LYS A 64 2.47 1.90 2.09
C LYS A 64 2.34 2.99 3.15
N LYS A 65 3.40 3.27 3.90
CA LYS A 65 3.41 4.32 4.94
C LYS A 65 3.07 5.68 4.37
N LYS A 66 3.61 6.03 3.19
CA LYS A 66 3.29 7.30 2.52
C LYS A 66 1.83 7.36 2.10
N LEU A 67 1.30 6.29 1.51
CA LEU A 67 -0.13 6.20 1.17
C LEU A 67 -1.00 6.35 2.41
N GLU A 68 -0.67 5.67 3.51
CA GLU A 68 -1.40 5.78 4.78
C GLU A 68 -1.32 7.20 5.35
N GLN A 69 -0.13 7.81 5.39
CA GLN A 69 0.04 9.17 5.91
C GLN A 69 -0.69 10.22 5.06
N ASP A 70 -0.57 10.14 3.74
CA ASP A 70 -1.20 11.11 2.83
C ASP A 70 -2.72 10.91 2.78
N LEU A 71 -3.19 9.65 2.75
CA LEU A 71 -4.62 9.35 2.76
C LEU A 71 -5.25 9.64 4.12
N PHE A 72 -4.72 9.12 5.22
CA PHE A 72 -5.34 9.27 6.54
C PHE A 72 -5.00 10.61 7.21
N GLY A 73 -3.78 11.12 7.08
CA GLY A 73 -3.40 12.42 7.65
C GLY A 73 -4.20 13.58 7.06
N GLN A 74 -4.28 13.68 5.73
CA GLN A 74 -5.08 14.73 5.07
C GLN A 74 -6.58 14.50 5.23
N SER A 75 -7.01 13.23 5.26
CA SER A 75 -8.43 12.93 5.49
C SER A 75 -8.86 13.20 6.92
N LEU A 76 -8.00 13.07 7.93
CA LEU A 76 -8.31 13.45 9.31
C LEU A 76 -8.44 14.97 9.47
N ASP A 77 -7.49 15.74 8.92
CA ASP A 77 -7.58 17.20 8.92
C ASP A 77 -8.85 17.69 8.20
N THR A 78 -9.12 17.12 7.02
CA THR A 78 -10.34 17.41 6.27
C THR A 78 -11.60 16.99 7.03
N TYR A 79 -11.57 15.85 7.73
CA TYR A 79 -12.68 15.37 8.54
C TYR A 79 -13.02 16.33 9.68
N TYR A 80 -12.02 16.81 10.43
CA TYR A 80 -12.26 17.75 11.53
C TYR A 80 -12.82 19.09 11.03
N ARG A 81 -12.28 19.63 9.93
CA ARG A 81 -12.83 20.83 9.29
C ARG A 81 -14.28 20.63 8.85
N LEU A 82 -14.58 19.53 8.15
CA LEU A 82 -15.94 19.23 7.70
C LEU A 82 -16.92 19.02 8.86
N LYS A 83 -16.44 18.52 10.01
CA LYS A 83 -17.25 18.34 11.21
C LYS A 83 -17.65 19.69 11.79
N ASP A 84 -16.75 20.67 11.83
CA ASP A 84 -17.05 22.01 12.31
C ASP A 84 -17.97 22.77 11.33
N ASP A 85 -17.75 22.64 10.02
CA ASP A 85 -18.63 23.19 8.99
C ASP A 85 -20.05 22.57 9.03
N ALA A 86 -20.14 21.25 9.26
CA ALA A 86 -21.42 20.56 9.40
C ALA A 86 -22.15 20.99 10.68
N ARG A 87 -21.43 21.25 11.79
CA ARG A 87 -21.98 21.82 13.02
C ARG A 87 -22.50 23.24 12.82
N ALA A 88 -21.84 24.02 11.96
CA ALA A 88 -22.30 25.34 11.54
C ALA A 88 -23.50 25.31 10.56
N GLY A 89 -23.99 24.11 10.19
CA GLY A 89 -25.20 23.93 9.40
C GLY A 89 -24.96 23.74 7.90
N ASN A 90 -23.73 23.54 7.43
CA ASN A 90 -23.45 23.31 6.01
C ASN A 90 -23.89 21.89 5.56
N PRO A 91 -24.92 21.75 4.70
CA PRO A 91 -25.44 20.45 4.30
C PRO A 91 -24.47 19.64 3.43
N HIS A 92 -23.66 20.30 2.62
CA HIS A 92 -22.64 19.64 1.79
C HIS A 92 -21.49 19.10 2.64
N ALA A 93 -21.10 19.83 3.69
CA ALA A 93 -20.12 19.35 4.65
C ALA A 93 -20.61 18.11 5.39
N LYS A 94 -21.89 18.09 5.79
CA LYS A 94 -22.54 16.92 6.42
C LYS A 94 -22.52 15.69 5.52
N LEU A 95 -22.91 15.82 4.26
CA LEU A 95 -22.92 14.69 3.31
C LEU A 95 -21.51 14.14 3.06
N LYS A 96 -20.52 15.03 2.93
CA LYS A 96 -19.12 14.65 2.70
C LYS A 96 -18.51 13.97 3.95
N LEU A 97 -18.86 14.45 5.14
CA LEU A 97 -18.46 13.86 6.41
C LEU A 97 -18.96 12.41 6.55
N GLU A 98 -20.23 12.15 6.22
CA GLU A 98 -20.79 10.79 6.30
C GLU A 98 -20.10 9.82 5.34
N ARG A 99 -19.82 10.22 4.10
CA ARG A 99 -19.06 9.38 3.16
C ARG A 99 -17.65 9.05 3.64
N MET A 100 -16.97 10.03 4.26
CA MET A 100 -15.65 9.80 4.85
C MET A 100 -15.73 8.84 6.04
N ARG A 101 -16.78 8.91 6.88
CA ARG A 101 -17.02 7.95 7.96
C ARG A 101 -17.18 6.53 7.43
N GLU A 102 -18.00 6.35 6.40
CA GLU A 102 -18.21 5.03 5.78
C GLU A 102 -16.90 4.46 5.22
N SER A 103 -16.13 5.27 4.49
CA SER A 103 -14.85 4.82 3.92
C SER A 103 -13.83 4.46 5.00
N PHE A 104 -13.75 5.24 6.09
CA PHE A 104 -12.88 4.91 7.22
C PHE A 104 -13.32 3.67 7.98
N LEU A 105 -14.62 3.46 8.18
CA LEU A 105 -15.14 2.26 8.82
C LEU A 105 -14.84 1.00 8.01
N VAL A 106 -14.97 1.06 6.68
CA VAL A 106 -14.59 -0.04 5.79
C VAL A 106 -13.10 -0.33 5.90
N ALA A 107 -12.25 0.70 5.82
CA ALA A 107 -10.81 0.56 5.86
C ALA A 107 -10.28 0.05 7.23
N LEU A 108 -10.94 0.44 8.34
CA LEU A 108 -10.65 -0.09 9.68
C LEU A 108 -11.06 -1.57 9.80
N ASN A 109 -12.21 -1.95 9.27
CA ASN A 109 -12.71 -3.32 9.33
C ASN A 109 -11.96 -4.29 8.41
N SER A 110 -11.41 -3.80 7.30
CA SER A 110 -10.58 -4.59 6.36
C SER A 110 -9.14 -4.79 6.85
N GLY A 111 -8.72 -4.10 7.92
CA GLY A 111 -7.34 -4.11 8.39
C GLY A 111 -6.38 -3.33 7.49
N GLU A 112 -6.91 -2.57 6.53
CA GLU A 112 -6.13 -1.67 5.65
C GLU A 112 -5.62 -0.42 6.40
N VAL A 113 -6.15 -0.18 7.61
CA VAL A 113 -5.72 0.89 8.52
C VAL A 113 -5.37 0.29 9.87
N VAL A 114 -4.12 0.45 10.29
CA VAL A 114 -3.74 0.17 11.68
C VAL A 114 -4.12 1.37 12.54
N ASN A 115 -5.05 1.15 13.47
CA ASN A 115 -5.37 2.15 14.48
C ASN A 115 -4.22 2.23 15.49
N PHE A 116 -3.40 3.29 15.41
CA PHE A 116 -2.41 3.62 16.44
C PHE A 116 -3.11 4.37 17.58
N ASN A 117 -4.00 3.68 18.30
CA ASN A 117 -4.51 4.14 19.59
C ASN A 117 -3.58 3.67 20.71
#